data_AF-A0A7Y2JAT4-F1
#
_entry.id   AF-A0A7Y2JAT4-F1
#
_cell.length_a   1.000
_cell.length_b   1.000
_cell.length_c   1.000
_cell.angle_alpha   90.00
_cell.angle_beta   90.00
_cell.angle_gamma   90.00
#
_symmetry.space_group_name_H-M   'P 1'
#
loop_
_entity.id
_entity.type
_entity.pdbx_description
1 polymer ?
#
loop_
_entity_poly.entity_id
_entity_poly.type
_entity_poly.pdbx_seq_one_letter_code
_entity_poly.pdbx_strand_id
1 'polypeptide(L)'
;QDNGGICIGVIPDFLKQKEIVNLNSDELIVTENMHDRKIIMYERSDGFIIIPGGFGTLDEFFEIATWGQLGLHTKPIGVLNYNGYFDALLNQFNHMVEEGYLKQQNLDAILVDEDIPGLLGKMRNFKPLPTPKWLSKEGL
;
A
#
# COMPACT_ATOMS: atom_id res chain seq x y z
N GLN A 1 15.27 -1.82 18.11
CA GLN A 1 14.84 -3.05 17.43
C GLN A 1 14.85 -4.17 18.45
N ASP A 2 13.68 -4.66 18.88
CA ASP A 2 13.61 -5.58 20.03
C ASP A 2 13.63 -7.06 19.62
N ASN A 3 13.37 -7.36 18.34
CA ASN A 3 13.23 -8.73 17.80
C ASN A 3 14.13 -9.03 16.59
N GLY A 4 15.17 -8.22 16.35
CA GLY A 4 16.18 -8.50 15.31
C GLY A 4 15.73 -8.31 13.84
N GLY A 5 14.58 -7.67 13.60
CA GLY A 5 14.18 -7.26 12.26
C GLY A 5 15.04 -6.10 11.74
N ILE A 6 15.04 -5.87 10.42
CA ILE A 6 15.67 -4.71 9.79
C ILE A 6 14.57 -3.69 9.46
N CYS A 7 14.77 -2.43 9.84
CA CYS A 7 13.85 -1.33 9.57
C CYS A 7 14.57 -0.25 8.76
N ILE A 8 14.05 0.00 7.56
CA ILE A 8 14.46 1.10 6.70
C ILE A 8 13.40 2.19 6.81
N GLY A 9 13.77 3.35 7.33
CA GLY A 9 12.91 4.54 7.37
C GLY A 9 13.09 5.38 6.11
N VAL A 10 12.00 5.91 5.56
CA VAL A 10 12.04 6.87 4.43
C VAL A 10 11.24 8.11 4.80
N ILE A 11 11.91 9.26 4.85
CA ILE A 11 11.32 10.52 5.32
C ILE A 11 11.76 11.70 4.44
N PRO A 12 10.86 12.63 4.09
CA PRO A 12 11.29 13.85 3.41
C PRO A 12 11.93 14.83 4.39
N ASP A 13 12.90 15.61 3.93
CA ASP A 13 13.73 16.47 4.78
C ASP A 13 12.90 17.46 5.61
N PHE A 14 11.84 18.02 5.01
CA PHE A 14 10.97 18.99 5.70
C PHE A 14 10.13 18.38 6.84
N LEU A 15 9.93 17.07 6.88
CA LEU A 15 9.24 16.38 7.98
C LEU A 15 10.20 15.93 9.09
N LYS A 16 11.50 15.84 8.79
CA LYS A 16 12.53 15.45 9.76
C LYS A 16 12.55 16.31 11.02
N GLN A 17 12.18 17.59 10.90
CA GLN A 17 12.14 18.53 12.01
C GLN A 17 10.80 18.55 12.77
N LYS A 18 9.74 17.99 12.18
CA LYS A 18 8.36 18.07 12.69
C LYS A 18 7.83 16.75 13.24
N GLU A 19 8.34 15.63 12.74
CA GLU A 19 7.93 14.30 13.19
C GLU A 19 8.90 13.70 14.20
N ILE A 20 8.39 12.77 15.00
CA ILE A 20 9.21 11.91 15.86
C ILE A 20 9.97 10.96 14.93
N VAL A 21 11.13 11.39 14.44
CA VAL A 21 12.01 10.52 13.66
C VAL A 21 12.39 9.35 14.55
N ASN A 22 11.96 8.14 14.16
CA ASN A 22 12.41 6.94 14.83
C ASN A 22 13.87 6.71 14.43
N LEU A 23 14.78 7.30 15.21
CA LEU A 23 16.23 7.18 15.06
C LEU A 23 16.74 5.74 15.30
N ASN A 24 15.85 4.81 15.68
CA ASN A 24 16.18 3.40 15.87
C ASN A 24 15.99 2.55 14.59
N SER A 25 15.89 3.18 13.42
CA SER A 25 15.94 2.49 12.13
C SER A 25 17.39 2.09 11.81
N ASP A 26 17.57 0.94 11.16
CA ASP A 26 18.87 0.44 10.75
C ASP A 26 19.42 1.24 9.54
N GLU A 27 18.51 1.79 8.73
CA GLU A 27 18.80 2.72 7.63
C GLU A 27 17.74 3.81 7.63
N LEU A 28 18.15 5.07 7.44
CA LEU A 28 17.24 6.20 7.26
C LEU A 28 17.56 6.91 5.94
N ILE A 29 16.63 6.83 4.99
CA ILE A 29 16.70 7.50 3.70
C ILE A 29 15.95 8.84 3.80
N VAL A 30 16.65 9.94 3.55
CA VAL A 30 16.07 11.28 3.52
C VAL A 30 15.82 11.69 2.07
N THR A 31 14.60 12.13 1.75
CA THR A 31 14.21 12.57 0.41
C THR A 31 13.96 14.06 0.32
N GLU A 32 14.01 14.63 -0.88
CA GLU A 32 13.77 16.05 -1.09
C GLU A 32 12.28 16.41 -0.92
N ASN A 33 11.39 15.52 -1.37
CA ASN A 33 9.95 15.75 -1.37
C ASN A 33 9.15 14.45 -1.11
N MET A 34 7.82 14.59 -1.04
CA MET A 34 6.89 13.48 -0.79
C MET A 34 6.83 12.47 -1.95
N HIS A 35 6.98 12.90 -3.20
CA HIS A 35 6.90 11.99 -4.34
C HIS A 35 8.10 11.04 -4.35
N ASP A 36 9.31 11.57 -4.15
CA ASP A 36 10.53 10.77 -4.06
C ASP A 36 10.46 9.79 -2.88
N ARG A 37 9.89 10.23 -1.74
CA ARG A 37 9.65 9.36 -0.59
C ARG A 37 8.83 8.14 -0.97
N LYS A 38 7.71 8.34 -1.67
CA LYS A 38 6.81 7.27 -2.09
C LYS A 38 7.44 6.36 -3.15
N ILE A 39 8.20 6.92 -4.09
CA ILE A 39 8.95 6.13 -5.09
C ILE A 39 9.94 5.20 -4.41
N ILE A 40 10.75 5.70 -3.48
CA ILE A 40 11.72 4.88 -2.75
C ILE A 40 11.02 3.80 -1.92
N MET A 41 9.95 4.15 -1.21
CA MET A 41 9.15 3.17 -0.47
C MET A 41 8.61 2.08 -1.40
N TYR A 42 8.12 2.46 -2.58
CA TYR A 42 7.67 1.51 -3.59
C TYR A 42 8.82 0.61 -4.07
N GLU A 43 9.97 1.15 -4.45
CA GLU A 43 11.11 0.40 -4.98
C GLU A 43 11.68 -0.59 -3.95
N ARG A 44 11.73 -0.19 -2.67
CA ARG A 44 12.26 -1.00 -1.56
C ARG A 44 11.29 -2.04 -1.01
N SER A 45 10.05 -2.09 -1.50
CA SER A 45 9.01 -2.98 -0.96
C SER A 45 8.66 -4.11 -1.92
N ASP A 46 8.43 -5.30 -1.38
CA ASP A 46 7.86 -6.44 -2.13
C ASP A 46 6.32 -6.52 -1.99
N GLY A 47 5.75 -5.78 -1.04
CA GLY A 47 4.32 -5.70 -0.77
C GLY A 47 4.03 -4.59 0.25
N PHE A 48 2.76 -4.24 0.38
CA PHE A 48 2.32 -3.12 1.23
C PHE A 48 1.33 -3.61 2.27
N ILE A 49 1.50 -3.19 3.52
CA ILE A 49 0.51 -3.41 4.59
C ILE A 49 0.04 -2.04 5.08
N ILE A 50 -1.27 -1.85 5.03
CA ILE A 50 -1.96 -0.66 5.52
C ILE A 50 -2.48 -0.98 6.92
N ILE A 51 -2.09 -0.16 7.88
CA ILE A 51 -2.52 -0.23 9.27
C ILE A 51 -3.40 0.99 9.60
N PRO A 52 -4.17 0.98 10.70
CA PRO A 52 -5.01 2.12 11.10
C PRO A 52 -4.25 3.45 11.08
N GLY A 53 -4.84 4.45 10.42
CA GLY A 53 -4.21 5.75 10.18
C GLY A 53 -5.17 6.73 9.50
N GLY A 54 -4.73 7.99 9.38
CA GLY A 54 -5.53 9.08 8.83
C GLY A 54 -5.32 9.32 7.33
N PHE A 55 -5.46 10.57 6.90
CA PHE A 55 -5.36 10.94 5.49
C PHE A 55 -4.03 10.56 4.83
N GLY A 56 -2.89 10.68 5.52
CA GLY A 56 -1.60 10.28 4.95
C GLY A 56 -1.54 8.80 4.59
N THR A 57 -2.09 7.94 5.46
CA THR A 57 -2.20 6.50 5.21
C THR A 57 -3.12 6.19 4.04
N LEU A 58 -4.26 6.88 3.93
CA LEU A 58 -5.20 6.69 2.83
C LEU A 58 -4.65 7.21 1.50
N ASP A 59 -3.93 8.33 1.51
CA ASP A 59 -3.25 8.88 0.33
C ASP A 59 -2.24 7.88 -0.25
N GLU A 60 -1.39 7.30 0.60
CA GLU A 60 -0.44 6.27 0.18
C GLU A 60 -1.14 5.00 -0.30
N PHE A 61 -2.20 4.56 0.40
CA PHE A 61 -2.99 3.40 0.00
C PHE A 61 -3.66 3.58 -1.37
N PHE A 62 -4.33 4.69 -1.62
CA PHE A 62 -5.04 4.91 -2.88
C PHE A 62 -4.08 5.03 -4.05
N GLU A 63 -2.89 5.58 -3.85
CA GLU A 63 -1.87 5.68 -4.90
C GLU A 63 -1.38 4.30 -5.35
N ILE A 64 -0.93 3.46 -4.40
CA ILE A 64 -0.49 2.09 -4.73
C ILE A 64 -1.64 1.21 -5.22
N ALA A 65 -2.87 1.36 -4.70
CA ALA A 65 -4.03 0.68 -5.26
C ALA A 65 -4.30 1.08 -6.73
N THR A 66 -4.16 2.36 -7.04
CA THR A 66 -4.32 2.88 -8.41
C THR A 66 -3.24 2.33 -9.34
N TRP A 67 -1.98 2.28 -8.90
CA TRP A 67 -0.88 1.71 -9.69
C TRP A 67 -1.08 0.22 -9.97
N GLY A 68 -1.56 -0.54 -8.98
CA GLY A 68 -1.94 -1.95 -9.14
C GLY A 68 -3.08 -2.12 -10.14
N GLN A 69 -4.14 -1.30 -10.05
CA GLN A 69 -5.24 -1.28 -11.02
C GLN A 69 -4.77 -0.96 -12.45
N LEU A 70 -3.81 -0.03 -12.58
CA LEU A 70 -3.20 0.30 -13.86
C LEU A 70 -2.23 -0.76 -14.34
N GLY A 71 -1.88 -1.78 -13.55
CA GLY A 71 -0.90 -2.80 -13.93
C GLY A 71 0.55 -2.30 -13.94
N LEU A 72 0.84 -1.19 -13.25
CA LEU A 72 2.20 -0.64 -13.11
C LEU A 72 3.04 -1.45 -12.11
N HIS A 73 2.40 -2.28 -11.29
CA HIS A 73 3.07 -3.25 -10.43
C HIS A 73 2.22 -4.49 -10.17
N THR A 74 2.86 -5.50 -9.60
CA THR A 74 2.27 -6.80 -9.26
C THR A 74 2.37 -7.14 -7.77
N LYS A 75 2.84 -6.19 -6.95
CA LYS A 75 3.05 -6.33 -5.51
C LYS A 75 1.71 -6.42 -4.75
N PRO A 76 1.54 -7.34 -3.78
CA PRO A 76 0.33 -7.45 -2.98
C PRO A 76 0.10 -6.23 -2.09
N ILE A 77 -1.16 -5.88 -1.90
CA ILE A 77 -1.61 -4.81 -1.01
C ILE A 77 -2.52 -5.43 0.05
N GLY A 78 -2.12 -5.34 1.32
CA GLY A 78 -2.85 -5.84 2.46
C GLY A 78 -3.39 -4.72 3.34
N VAL A 79 -4.64 -4.83 3.78
CA VAL A 79 -5.29 -3.97 4.76
C VAL A 79 -5.50 -4.78 6.03
N LEU A 80 -4.87 -4.34 7.12
CA LEU A 80 -5.10 -4.90 8.45
C LEU A 80 -6.32 -4.23 9.07
N ASN A 81 -7.48 -4.87 8.96
CA ASN A 81 -8.75 -4.39 9.52
C ASN A 81 -8.89 -4.71 11.02
N TYR A 82 -7.89 -4.33 11.80
CA TYR A 82 -7.87 -4.59 13.24
C TYR A 82 -9.08 -3.92 13.94
N ASN A 83 -9.86 -4.70 14.68
CA ASN A 83 -11.08 -4.25 15.37
C ASN A 83 -12.08 -3.49 14.47
N GLY A 84 -12.15 -3.82 13.19
CA GLY A 84 -13.10 -3.20 12.25
C GLY A 84 -12.79 -1.74 11.91
N TYR A 85 -11.55 -1.27 12.11
CA TYR A 85 -11.17 0.12 11.86
C TYR A 85 -11.51 0.59 10.44
N PHE A 86 -11.38 -0.28 9.45
CA PHE A 86 -11.62 0.00 8.03
C PHE A 86 -13.02 -0.42 7.54
N ASP A 87 -13.94 -0.88 8.40
CA ASP A 87 -15.27 -1.35 7.98
C ASP A 87 -16.03 -0.30 7.15
N ALA A 88 -16.01 0.97 7.59
CA ALA A 88 -16.65 2.06 6.87
C ALA A 88 -16.03 2.29 5.49
N LEU A 89 -14.70 2.15 5.39
CA LEU A 89 -13.98 2.32 4.14
C LEU A 89 -14.24 1.15 3.17
N LEU A 90 -14.27 -0.09 3.68
CA LEU A 90 -14.60 -1.27 2.89
C LEU A 90 -16.04 -1.21 2.37
N ASN A 91 -16.97 -0.73 3.18
CA ASN A 91 -18.34 -0.47 2.73
C ASN A 91 -18.39 0.59 1.63
N GLN A 92 -17.58 1.64 1.73
CA GLN A 92 -17.46 2.63 0.66
C GLN A 92 -16.91 2.02 -0.63
N PHE A 93 -15.96 1.08 -0.56
CA PHE A 93 -15.47 0.39 -1.76
C PHE A 93 -16.53 -0.50 -2.40
N ASN A 94 -17.31 -1.23 -1.60
CA ASN A 94 -18.45 -2.00 -2.10
C ASN A 94 -19.45 -1.09 -2.83
N HIS A 95 -19.77 0.06 -2.23
CA HIS A 95 -20.64 1.05 -2.88
C HIS A 95 -20.05 1.56 -4.20
N MET A 96 -18.75 1.83 -4.27
CA MET A 96 -18.09 2.21 -5.53
C MET A 96 -18.20 1.13 -6.61
N VAL A 97 -18.21 -0.15 -6.23
CA VAL A 97 -18.43 -1.26 -7.17
C VAL A 97 -19.87 -1.30 -7.64
N GLU A 98 -20.83 -1.18 -6.73
CA GLU A 98 -22.27 -1.16 -7.03
C GLU A 98 -22.63 -0.03 -8.01
N GLU A 99 -22.06 1.16 -7.82
CA GLU A 99 -22.26 2.32 -8.68
C GLU A 99 -21.42 2.30 -9.97
N GLY A 100 -20.55 1.30 -10.15
CA GLY A 100 -19.73 1.12 -11.35
C GLY A 100 -18.49 2.00 -11.45
N TYR A 101 -18.10 2.68 -10.37
CA TYR A 101 -16.86 3.46 -10.29
C TYR A 101 -15.61 2.60 -10.04
N LEU A 102 -15.79 1.43 -9.42
CA LEU A 102 -14.73 0.45 -9.17
C LEU A 102 -15.10 -0.90 -9.80
N LYS A 103 -14.13 -1.57 -10.42
CA LYS A 103 -14.35 -2.96 -10.89
C LYS A 103 -14.15 -3.92 -9.73
N GLN A 104 -15.00 -4.93 -9.60
CA GLN A 104 -14.88 -5.96 -8.57
C GLN A 104 -13.48 -6.59 -8.53
N GLN A 105 -12.90 -6.91 -9.70
CA GLN A 105 -11.55 -7.47 -9.77
C GLN A 105 -10.47 -6.56 -9.14
N ASN A 106 -10.64 -5.22 -9.20
CA ASN A 106 -9.68 -4.29 -8.61
C ASN A 106 -9.84 -4.26 -7.08
N LEU A 107 -11.07 -4.39 -6.59
CA LEU A 107 -11.35 -4.53 -5.16
C LEU A 107 -10.83 -5.87 -4.62
N ASP A 108 -11.03 -6.97 -5.35
CA ASP A 108 -10.56 -8.31 -4.98
C ASP A 108 -9.02 -8.41 -4.87
N ALA A 109 -8.30 -7.49 -5.52
CA ALA A 109 -6.85 -7.39 -5.42
C ALA A 109 -6.38 -6.77 -4.10
N ILE A 110 -7.27 -6.11 -3.35
CA ILE A 110 -6.99 -5.57 -2.01
C ILE A 110 -7.26 -6.67 -0.98
N LEU A 111 -6.20 -7.17 -0.37
CA LEU A 111 -6.29 -8.26 0.60
C LEU A 111 -6.65 -7.69 1.96
N VAL A 112 -7.69 -8.21 2.61
CA VAL A 112 -8.13 -7.73 3.92
C VAL A 112 -8.08 -8.87 4.93
N ASP A 113 -7.56 -8.63 6.12
CA ASP A 113 -7.60 -9.55 7.26
C ASP A 113 -7.63 -8.79 8.58
N GLU A 114 -8.06 -9.43 9.66
CA GLU A 114 -8.14 -8.83 10.99
C GLU A 114 -6.84 -9.03 11.79
N ASP A 115 -5.98 -9.97 11.36
CA ASP A 115 -4.70 -10.26 11.99
C ASP A 115 -3.52 -10.35 11.00
N ILE A 116 -2.30 -10.20 11.53
CA ILE A 116 -1.07 -10.22 10.75
C ILE A 116 -0.81 -11.61 10.11
N PRO A 117 -0.91 -12.75 10.83
CA PRO A 117 -0.66 -14.06 10.22
C PRO A 117 -1.54 -14.37 9.01
N GLY A 118 -2.85 -14.08 9.11
CA GLY A 118 -3.83 -14.26 8.04
C GLY A 118 -3.53 -13.37 6.86
N LEU A 119 -3.26 -12.08 7.12
CA LEU A 119 -2.90 -11.11 6.08
C LEU A 119 -1.63 -11.53 5.33
N LEU A 120 -0.57 -11.90 6.05
CA LEU A 120 0.67 -12.39 5.44
C LEU A 120 0.47 -13.71 4.68
N GLY A 121 -0.46 -14.57 5.14
CA GLY A 121 -0.89 -15.75 4.41
C GLY A 121 -1.51 -15.41 3.05
N LYS A 122 -2.43 -14.44 3.02
CA LYS A 122 -3.05 -13.95 1.78
C LYS A 122 -2.03 -13.31 0.85
N MET A 123 -1.16 -12.44 1.38
CA MET A 123 -0.15 -11.73 0.58
C MET A 123 0.85 -12.69 -0.09
N ARG A 124 1.30 -13.74 0.60
CA ARG A 124 2.20 -14.75 0.02
C ARG A 124 1.58 -15.55 -1.13
N ASN A 125 0.24 -15.69 -1.13
CA ASN A 125 -0.51 -16.44 -2.14
C ASN A 125 -1.15 -15.53 -3.20
N PHE A 126 -0.84 -14.24 -3.17
CA PHE A 126 -1.42 -13.25 -4.07
C PHE A 126 -1.09 -13.56 -5.53
N LYS A 127 -2.09 -13.42 -6.39
CA LYS A 127 -1.93 -13.50 -7.84
C LYS A 127 -2.24 -12.13 -8.44
N PRO A 128 -1.29 -11.52 -9.17
CA PRO A 128 -1.48 -10.21 -9.75
C PRO A 128 -2.64 -10.17 -10.74
N LEU A 129 -3.26 -9.00 -10.86
CA LEU A 129 -4.23 -8.75 -11.92
C LEU A 129 -3.57 -8.91 -13.30
N PRO A 130 -4.32 -9.37 -14.32
CA PRO A 130 -3.82 -9.41 -15.68
C PRO A 130 -3.42 -8.01 -16.13
N THR A 131 -2.27 -7.89 -16.81
CA THR A 131 -1.84 -6.63 -17.39
C THR A 131 -2.91 -6.12 -18.36
N PRO A 132 -3.40 -4.88 -18.21
CA PRO A 132 -4.37 -4.32 -19.13
C PRO A 132 -3.84 -4.33 -20.57
N LYS A 133 -4.69 -4.69 -21.54
CA LYS A 133 -4.28 -4.79 -22.96
C LYS A 133 -3.67 -3.50 -23.53
N TRP A 134 -4.05 -2.33 -23.02
CA TRP A 134 -3.51 -1.03 -23.45
C TRP A 134 -2.06 -0.78 -23.01
N LEU A 135 -1.52 -1.60 -22.11
CA LEU A 135 -0.09 -1.61 -21.73
C LEU A 135 0.73 -2.62 -22.54
N SER A 136 0.08 -3.49 -23.31
CA SER A 136 0.80 -4.34 -24.25
C SER A 136 1.33 -3.48 -25.40
N LYS A 137 2.60 -3.68 -25.78
CA LYS A 137 3.30 -2.92 -26.84
C LYS A 137 2.61 -2.93 -28.22
N GLU A 138 1.50 -3.66 -28.37
CA GLU A 138 0.68 -3.71 -29.58
C GLU A 138 -0.26 -2.50 -29.73
N GLY A 139 -0.33 -1.62 -28.72
CA GLY A 139 -1.14 -0.39 -28.72
C GLY A 139 -0.36 0.91 -28.91
N LEU A 140 0.92 0.86 -29.29
CA LEU A 140 1.74 2.02 -29.67
C LEU A 140 2.21 1.92 -31.11
#